data_AF-A0A7Y7IYU5-F1
#
_entry.id   AF-A0A7Y7IYU5-F1
#
_cell.length_a   1.000
_cell.length_b   1.000
_cell.length_c   1.000
_cell.angle_alpha   90.00
_cell.angle_beta   90.00
_cell.angle_gamma   90.00
#
_symmetry.space_group_name_H-M   'P 1'
#
loop_
_entity.id
_entity.type
_entity.pdbx_description
1 polymer ?
#
loop_
_entity_poly.entity_id
_entity_poly.type
_entity_poly.pdbx_seq_one_letter_code
_entity_poly.pdbx_strand_id
1 'polypeptide(L)'
;MIVADRRAAYYISGLGYGTPDVAQLEPGVHMAATTGPDDLSIPRIGRHLPRFCDAARPLPPDWASWTRLLSDRTLPAGSELNIPPRSGFGTCSSSVIGIAADPAAPASWHFAAGAPDRVGYAPVMLDVPSVP
;
A
#
# COMPACT_ATOMS: atom_id res chain seq x y z
N MET A 1 1.53 -7.24 9.03
CA MET A 1 0.93 -5.91 9.30
C MET A 1 1.99 -4.84 9.08
N ILE A 2 1.62 -3.67 8.57
CA ILE A 2 2.53 -2.52 8.42
C ILE A 2 2.09 -1.42 9.38
N VAL A 3 3.03 -0.89 10.17
CA VAL A 3 2.83 0.29 11.02
C VAL A 3 3.91 1.30 10.67
N ALA A 4 3.54 2.54 10.40
CA ALA A 4 4.48 3.58 10.00
C ALA A 4 4.06 4.94 10.52
N ASP A 5 5.06 5.79 10.75
CA ASP A 5 4.90 7.22 11.02
C ASP A 5 5.84 8.02 10.09
N ARG A 6 6.03 9.31 10.39
CA ARG A 6 6.90 10.20 9.59
C ARG A 6 8.40 9.87 9.67
N ARG A 7 8.82 8.98 10.58
CA ARG A 7 10.23 8.67 10.88
C ARG A 7 10.61 7.24 10.51
N ALA A 8 9.71 6.29 10.73
CA ALA A 8 10.00 4.87 10.58
C ALA A 8 8.78 4.07 10.12
N ALA A 9 9.06 2.91 9.53
CA ALA A 9 8.07 1.91 9.19
C ALA A 9 8.51 0.54 9.73
N TYR A 10 7.53 -0.27 10.14
CA TYR A 10 7.74 -1.58 10.73
C TYR A 10 6.81 -2.60 10.07
N TYR A 11 7.36 -3.77 9.75
CA TYR A 11 6.62 -4.98 9.43
C TYR A 11 6.45 -5.82 10.70
N ILE A 12 5.21 -6.16 11.02
CA ILE A 12 4.84 -6.95 12.19
C ILE A 12 4.19 -8.26 11.71
N SER A 13 4.81 -9.39 12.04
CA SER A 13 4.36 -10.73 11.68
C SER A 13 3.70 -11.43 12.88
N GLY A 14 2.46 -11.89 12.71
CA GLY A 14 1.80 -12.70 13.73
C GLY A 14 2.23 -14.16 13.60
N LEU A 15 2.78 -14.74 14.67
CA LEU A 15 3.26 -16.12 14.70
C LEU A 15 2.16 -17.14 15.05
N GLY A 16 0.91 -16.69 15.21
CA GLY A 16 -0.23 -17.52 15.63
C GLY A 16 -0.31 -17.76 17.15
N TYR A 17 0.79 -17.58 17.89
CA TYR A 17 0.88 -17.62 19.34
C TYR A 17 2.08 -16.80 19.82
N GLY A 18 2.10 -16.44 21.11
CA GLY A 18 3.22 -15.72 21.71
C GLY A 18 3.37 -14.27 21.21
N THR A 19 4.60 -13.77 21.27
CA THR A 19 4.96 -12.40 20.88
C THR A 19 5.14 -12.32 19.36
N PRO A 20 4.59 -11.31 18.68
CA PRO A 20 4.80 -11.13 17.24
C PRO A 20 6.27 -10.75 16.93
N ASP A 21 6.74 -11.15 15.76
CA ASP A 21 8.03 -10.69 15.24
C ASP A 21 7.87 -9.29 14.65
N VAL A 22 8.83 -8.42 14.95
CA VAL A 22 8.86 -7.03 14.50
C VAL A 22 10.17 -6.76 13.78
N ALA A 23 10.08 -6.31 12.53
CA ALA A 23 11.22 -5.89 11.74
C ALA A 23 11.03 -4.43 11.29
N GLN A 24 12.05 -3.59 11.49
CA GLN A 24 12.07 -2.26 10.90
C GLN A 24 12.31 -2.37 9.39
N LEU A 25 11.58 -1.57 8.61
CA LEU A 25 11.81 -1.43 7.18
C LEU A 25 12.78 -0.28 6.94
N GLU A 26 13.79 -0.53 6.11
CA GLU A 26 14.78 0.46 5.72
C GLU A 26 14.16 1.55 4.80
N PRO A 27 14.83 2.70 4.60
CA PRO A 27 14.39 3.65 3.60
C PRO A 27 14.37 3.04 2.20
N GLY A 28 13.20 2.98 1.56
CA GLY A 28 13.07 2.33 0.27
C GLY A 28 11.63 2.20 -0.22
N VAL A 29 11.42 1.31 -1.18
CA VAL A 29 10.11 0.80 -1.57
C VAL A 29 10.07 -0.65 -1.14
N HIS A 30 9.08 -1.00 -0.35
CA HIS A 30 8.90 -2.35 0.18
C HIS A 30 7.54 -2.87 -0.20
N MET A 31 7.44 -4.18 -0.39
CA MET A 31 6.17 -4.84 -0.67
C MET A 31 6.00 -6.07 0.22
N ALA A 32 4.87 -6.14 0.91
CA ALA A 32 4.50 -7.27 1.75
C ALA A 32 3.24 -7.95 1.22
N ALA A 33 3.19 -9.28 1.30
CA ALA A 33 2.05 -10.08 0.85
C ALA A 33 1.75 -11.20 1.86
N THR A 34 1.58 -12.44 1.40
CA THR A 34 1.32 -13.61 2.27
C THR A 34 2.55 -14.09 3.04
N THR A 35 3.75 -13.72 2.59
CA THR A 35 5.02 -13.95 3.29
C THR A 35 5.60 -12.63 3.80
N GLY A 36 6.88 -12.62 4.17
CA GLY A 36 7.58 -11.42 4.62
C GLY A 36 7.74 -10.33 3.55
N PRO A 37 8.31 -9.18 3.93
CA PRO A 37 8.62 -8.11 2.99
C PRO A 37 9.64 -8.56 1.94
N ASP A 38 9.46 -8.09 0.70
CA ASP A 38 10.39 -8.18 -0.43
C ASP A 38 10.78 -9.59 -0.87
N ASP A 39 9.96 -10.59 -0.52
CA ASP A 39 10.11 -11.97 -0.98
C ASP A 39 9.74 -12.08 -2.47
N LEU A 40 10.74 -11.98 -3.34
CA LEU A 40 10.59 -12.07 -4.79
C LEU A 40 10.08 -13.43 -5.28
N SER A 41 10.05 -14.47 -4.44
CA SER A 41 9.45 -15.76 -4.80
C SER A 41 7.92 -15.69 -4.87
N ILE A 42 7.31 -14.68 -4.23
CA ILE A 42 5.87 -14.44 -4.32
C ILE A 42 5.55 -13.75 -5.66
N PRO A 43 4.71 -14.36 -6.53
CA PRO A 43 4.45 -13.83 -7.87
C PRO A 43 4.02 -12.36 -7.92
N ARG A 44 3.22 -11.94 -6.93
CA ARG A 44 2.77 -10.55 -6.79
C ARG A 44 3.92 -9.60 -6.45
N ILE A 45 4.80 -9.97 -5.53
CA ILE A 45 5.96 -9.16 -5.14
C ILE A 45 6.96 -9.11 -6.30
N GLY A 46 7.35 -10.27 -6.83
CA GLY A 46 8.30 -10.37 -7.94
C GLY A 46 7.88 -9.58 -9.18
N ARG A 47 6.57 -9.51 -9.48
CA ARG A 47 6.05 -8.68 -10.58
C ARG A 47 6.02 -7.19 -10.25
N HIS A 48 5.52 -6.81 -9.08
CA HIS A 48 5.10 -5.43 -8.84
C HIS A 48 6.14 -4.59 -8.09
N LEU A 49 6.99 -5.19 -7.25
CA LEU A 49 8.01 -4.44 -6.53
C LEU A 49 8.94 -3.68 -7.49
N PRO A 50 9.52 -4.29 -8.55
CA PRO A 50 10.34 -3.55 -9.52
C PRO A 50 9.57 -2.40 -10.20
N ARG A 51 8.28 -2.61 -10.50
CA ARG A 51 7.43 -1.59 -11.16
C ARG A 51 7.18 -0.38 -10.26
N PHE A 52 7.03 -0.59 -8.95
CA PHE A 52 6.90 0.51 -8.00
C PHE A 52 8.23 1.24 -7.77
N CYS A 53 9.36 0.53 -7.83
CA CYS A 53 10.70 1.14 -7.81
C CYS A 53 10.95 2.02 -9.04
N ASP A 54 10.55 1.56 -10.23
CA ASP A 54 10.75 2.27 -11.50
C ASP A 54 9.76 3.41 -11.73
N ALA A 55 8.59 3.36 -11.09
CA ALA A 55 7.58 4.41 -11.20
C ALA A 55 8.03 5.68 -10.46
N ALA A 56 7.62 6.84 -10.97
CA ALA A 56 7.82 8.11 -10.27
C ALA A 56 7.23 8.03 -8.86
N ARG A 57 8.07 8.31 -7.85
CA ARG A 57 7.63 8.32 -6.45
C ARG A 57 6.53 9.38 -6.27
N PRO A 58 5.36 9.04 -5.71
CA PRO A 58 4.29 9.99 -5.47
C PRO A 58 4.76 11.13 -4.58
N LEU A 59 4.32 12.34 -4.91
CA LEU A 59 4.43 13.52 -4.06
C LEU A 59 3.00 13.89 -3.65
N PRO A 60 2.53 13.43 -2.47
CA PRO A 60 1.17 13.67 -2.05
C PRO A 60 0.85 15.18 -2.08
N PRO A 61 -0.35 15.57 -2.55
CA PRO A 61 -1.52 14.72 -2.79
C PRO A 61 -1.58 14.05 -4.18
N ASP A 62 -0.54 14.17 -5.02
CA ASP A 62 -0.52 13.47 -6.32
C ASP A 62 -0.07 12.01 -6.15
N TRP A 63 -0.97 11.11 -6.53
CA TRP A 63 -0.80 9.66 -6.43
C TRP A 63 -0.88 8.94 -7.79
N ALA A 64 -0.96 9.68 -8.90
CA ALA A 64 -1.32 9.11 -10.20
C ALA A 64 -0.40 7.95 -10.64
N SER A 65 0.91 8.07 -10.38
CA SER A 65 1.90 7.05 -10.75
C SER A 65 1.64 5.70 -10.07
N TRP A 66 1.30 5.71 -8.78
CA TRP A 66 1.07 4.51 -8.00
C TRP A 66 -0.37 4.00 -8.10
N THR A 67 -1.38 4.87 -8.13
CA THR A 67 -2.78 4.45 -8.29
C THR A 67 -3.02 3.77 -9.64
N ARG A 68 -2.31 4.18 -10.69
CA ARG A 68 -2.30 3.47 -11.98
C ARG A 68 -1.79 2.03 -11.84
N LEU A 69 -0.71 1.80 -11.09
CA LEU A 69 -0.17 0.46 -10.85
C LEU A 69 -1.10 -0.38 -9.98
N LEU A 70 -1.70 0.22 -8.95
CA LEU A 70 -2.67 -0.44 -8.08
C LEU A 70 -3.97 -0.79 -8.79
N SER A 71 -4.34 -0.04 -9.83
CA SER A 71 -5.53 -0.30 -10.66
C SER A 71 -5.28 -1.36 -11.73
N ASP A 72 -4.02 -1.74 -11.97
CA ASP A 72 -3.63 -2.66 -13.04
C ASP A 72 -4.19 -4.08 -12.82
N ARG A 73 -4.88 -4.60 -13.83
CA ARG A 73 -5.48 -5.95 -13.88
C ARG A 73 -4.81 -6.87 -14.88
N THR A 74 -3.70 -6.44 -15.47
CA THR A 74 -3.00 -7.23 -16.48
C THR A 74 -2.39 -8.50 -15.89
N LEU A 75 -2.43 -9.57 -16.70
CA LEU A 75 -1.87 -10.89 -16.42
C LEU A 75 -0.33 -10.85 -16.20
N PRO A 76 0.26 -11.82 -15.48
CA PRO A 76 -0.22 -13.20 -15.25
C PRO A 76 -1.10 -13.38 -14.01
N ALA A 77 -1.95 -14.41 -14.09
CA ALA A 77 -2.77 -14.83 -12.97
C ALA A 77 -1.91 -15.26 -11.77
N GLY A 78 -2.36 -14.94 -10.55
CA GLY A 78 -1.64 -15.17 -9.30
C GLY A 78 -0.77 -14.00 -8.84
N SER A 79 -0.59 -12.97 -9.69
CA SER A 79 0.21 -11.77 -9.38
C SER A 79 -0.63 -10.50 -9.22
N GLU A 80 -1.96 -10.59 -9.34
CA GLU A 80 -2.85 -9.43 -9.40
C GLU A 80 -2.83 -8.61 -8.09
N LEU A 81 -2.68 -7.29 -8.19
CA LEU A 81 -2.97 -6.36 -7.09
C LEU A 81 -4.46 -6.02 -7.02
N ASN A 82 -5.06 -5.78 -8.18
CA ASN A 82 -6.49 -5.57 -8.34
C ASN A 82 -7.16 -6.88 -8.76
N ILE A 83 -7.59 -7.66 -7.77
CA ILE A 83 -8.06 -9.02 -7.93
C ILE A 83 -9.50 -9.00 -8.48
N PRO A 84 -9.77 -9.61 -9.66
CA PRO A 84 -11.12 -9.76 -10.17
C PRO A 84 -12.01 -10.52 -9.17
N PRO A 85 -13.27 -10.11 -8.97
CA PRO A 85 -14.18 -10.85 -8.10
C PRO A 85 -14.41 -12.27 -8.67
N ARG A 86 -14.08 -13.28 -7.87
CA ARG A 86 -14.27 -14.70 -8.17
C ARG A 86 -14.66 -15.44 -6.89
N SER A 87 -15.83 -16.06 -6.89
CA SER A 87 -16.32 -16.88 -5.76
C SER A 87 -16.32 -16.16 -4.40
N GLY A 88 -16.68 -14.87 -4.38
CA GLY A 88 -16.69 -14.06 -3.15
C GLY A 88 -15.34 -13.47 -2.73
N PHE A 89 -14.26 -13.75 -3.47
CA PHE A 89 -12.94 -13.16 -3.25
C PHE A 89 -12.59 -12.16 -4.34
N GLY A 90 -12.07 -10.99 -3.96
CA GLY A 90 -11.65 -9.94 -4.90
C GLY A 90 -11.27 -8.66 -4.17
N THR A 91 -10.70 -7.71 -4.89
CA THR A 91 -10.36 -6.40 -4.31
C THR A 91 -11.65 -5.63 -4.00
N CYS A 92 -11.92 -5.43 -2.70
CA CYS A 92 -13.07 -4.67 -2.22
C CYS A 92 -12.76 -3.18 -2.00
N SER A 93 -11.48 -2.83 -1.86
CA SER A 93 -11.03 -1.45 -1.72
C SER A 93 -9.54 -1.33 -1.97
N SER A 94 -9.06 -0.08 -2.11
CA SER A 94 -7.64 0.24 -2.12
C SER A 94 -7.38 1.62 -1.52
N SER A 95 -6.26 1.80 -0.84
CA SER A 95 -5.86 3.06 -0.20
C SER A 95 -4.43 3.43 -0.59
N VAL A 96 -4.19 4.73 -0.71
CA VAL A 96 -2.84 5.33 -0.69
C VAL A 96 -2.81 6.41 0.38
N ILE A 97 -1.79 6.37 1.24
CA ILE A 97 -1.67 7.26 2.40
C ILE A 97 -0.26 7.84 2.40
N GLY A 98 -0.16 9.16 2.55
CA GLY A 98 1.07 9.91 2.59
C GLY A 98 1.18 10.66 3.91
N ILE A 99 2.28 10.45 4.62
CA ILE A 99 2.61 11.15 5.86
C ILE A 99 3.82 12.03 5.56
N ALA A 100 3.64 13.34 5.72
CA ALA A 100 4.72 14.29 5.49
C ALA A 100 5.77 14.21 6.61
N ALA A 101 7.03 14.47 6.25
CA ALA A 101 8.11 14.62 7.22
C ALA A 101 7.89 15.85 8.11
N ASP A 102 7.36 16.93 7.53
CA ASP A 102 6.93 18.11 8.26
C ASP A 102 5.64 17.80 9.06
N PRO A 103 5.66 17.87 10.40
CA PRO A 103 4.48 17.63 11.21
C PRO A 103 3.36 18.67 11.02
N ALA A 104 3.65 19.84 10.46
CA ALA A 104 2.65 20.86 10.15
C ALA A 104 1.93 20.59 8.81
N ALA A 105 2.51 19.78 7.93
CA ALA A 105 1.89 19.40 6.68
C ALA A 105 0.83 18.30 6.90
N PRO A 106 -0.36 18.41 6.29
CA PRO A 106 -1.43 17.45 6.49
C PRO A 106 -1.05 16.10 5.86
N ALA A 107 -1.54 15.01 6.47
CA ALA A 107 -1.53 13.71 5.80
C ALA A 107 -2.46 13.74 4.58
N SER A 108 -2.12 12.96 3.56
CA SER A 108 -2.95 12.75 2.38
C SER A 108 -3.46 11.31 2.41
N TRP A 109 -4.76 11.11 2.25
CA TRP A 109 -5.34 9.78 2.06
C TRP A 109 -6.27 9.80 0.86
N HIS A 110 -6.01 8.94 -0.12
CA HIS A 110 -6.96 8.68 -1.20
C HIS A 110 -7.46 7.23 -1.12
N PHE A 111 -8.75 7.03 -1.33
CA PHE A 111 -9.45 5.77 -1.17
C PHE A 111 -10.28 5.41 -2.40
N ALA A 112 -10.24 4.14 -2.77
CA ALA A 112 -11.12 3.51 -3.74
C ALA A 112 -12.08 2.58 -2.98
N ALA A 113 -13.38 2.93 -2.94
CA ALA A 113 -14.43 2.15 -2.28
C ALA A 113 -14.94 0.99 -3.16
N GLY A 114 -14.01 0.21 -3.71
CA GLY A 114 -14.27 -0.84 -4.69
C GLY A 114 -13.00 -1.23 -5.43
N ALA A 115 -13.15 -1.99 -6.52
CA ALA A 115 -12.04 -2.28 -7.43
C ALA A 115 -11.53 -0.96 -8.05
N PRO A 116 -10.25 -0.59 -7.86
CA PRO A 116 -9.75 0.76 -8.17
C PRO A 116 -9.78 1.11 -9.67
N ASP A 117 -9.78 0.12 -10.57
CA ASP A 117 -10.00 0.31 -12.01
C ASP A 117 -11.42 0.78 -12.37
N ARG A 118 -12.40 0.57 -11.48
CA ARG A 118 -13.82 0.87 -11.72
C ARG A 118 -14.30 2.11 -11.00
N VAL A 119 -13.91 2.26 -9.73
CA VAL A 119 -14.42 3.36 -8.89
C VAL A 119 -13.45 4.54 -8.81
N GLY A 120 -12.19 4.36 -9.20
CA GLY A 120 -11.15 5.37 -9.04
C GLY A 120 -10.80 5.64 -7.58
N TYR A 121 -9.82 6.53 -7.38
CA TYR A 121 -9.42 7.01 -6.05
C TYR A 121 -9.99 8.40 -5.81
N ALA A 122 -10.57 8.62 -4.64
CA ALA A 122 -11.03 9.93 -4.18
C ALA A 122 -10.31 10.34 -2.89
N PRO A 123 -10.06 11.63 -2.65
CA PRO A 123 -9.48 12.10 -1.40
C PRO A 123 -10.42 11.83 -0.23
N VAL A 124 -9.86 11.40 0.89
CA VAL A 124 -10.54 11.29 2.18
C VAL A 124 -10.20 12.55 2.98
N MET A 125 -11.23 13.25 3.44
CA MET A 125 -11.05 14.40 4.33
C MET A 125 -10.60 13.90 5.70
N LEU A 126 -9.37 14.25 6.07
CA LEU A 126 -8.81 13.98 7.38
C LEU A 126 -9.03 15.21 8.25
N ASP A 127 -9.74 15.04 9.36
CA ASP A 127 -9.80 16.07 10.38
C ASP A 127 -8.41 16.18 11.02
N VAL A 128 -7.82 17.38 10.96
CA VAL A 128 -6.60 17.67 11.72
C VAL A 128 -7.05 17.93 13.16
N PRO A 129 -6.66 17.10 14.15
CA PRO A 129 -6.96 17.41 15.53
C PRO A 129 -6.33 18.75 15.87
N SER A 130 -7.13 19.72 16.33
CA SER A 130 -6.59 20.93 16.93
C SER A 130 -5.80 20.51 18.17
N VAL A 131 -4.47 20.64 18.11
CA VAL A 131 -3.62 20.45 19.29
C VAL A 131 -3.96 21.58 20.27
N PRO A 132 -4.36 21.28 21.52
CA PRO A 132 -4.55 22.29 22.56
C PRO A 132 -3.22 22.88 23.05
#